data_AF-A0A0P6W3V6-F1
#
_entry.id   AF-A0A0P6W3V6-F1
#
_cell.length_a   1.000
_cell.length_b   1.000
_cell.length_c   1.000
_cell.angle_alpha   90.00
_cell.angle_beta   90.00
_cell.angle_gamma   90.00
#
_symmetry.space_group_name_H-M   'P 1'
#
loop_
_entity.id
_entity.type
_entity.pdbx_description
1 polymer ?
#
loop_
_entity_poly.entity_id
_entity_poly.type
_entity_poly.pdbx_seq_one_letter_code
_entity_poly.pdbx_strand_id
1 'polypeptide(L)'
;MTTPVSVNEKKEFIRWFLNRYQLKRRECVWILNYLMSHDQLMKKVHFVEESQYCPRGLVMSTHCVEDVPFRFYKENIMTTDAEKSFHDIRLNKDEDIYIQLNFSKANSSYQFAAVLEENPFMPKYLLINEKDRMVAEQFLEDSLQTFRKDRLLKAIDQALDTGDKKAFNKLTKELNSLT
;
A
#
# COMPACT_ATOMS: atom_id res chain seq x y z
N MET A 1 1.81 15.47 14.89
CA MET A 1 0.48 15.26 15.50
C MET A 1 -0.23 14.25 14.63
N THR A 2 -0.06 12.96 14.91
CA THR A 2 -0.67 11.86 14.16
C THR A 2 -2.14 11.78 14.57
N THR A 3 -3.04 12.15 13.66
CA THR A 3 -4.48 11.93 13.86
C THR A 3 -4.72 10.42 13.95
N PRO A 4 -5.33 9.90 15.03
CA PRO A 4 -5.59 8.48 15.15
C PRO A 4 -6.54 8.05 14.03
N VAL A 5 -6.12 7.07 13.24
CA VAL A 5 -6.90 6.53 12.12
C VAL A 5 -8.19 5.92 12.67
N SER A 6 -9.33 6.36 12.14
CA SER A 6 -10.63 5.88 12.61
C SER A 6 -10.91 4.45 12.12
N VAL A 7 -11.72 3.71 12.88
CA VAL A 7 -12.18 2.36 12.50
C VAL A 7 -12.91 2.39 11.16
N ASN A 8 -13.64 3.47 10.87
CA ASN A 8 -14.40 3.61 9.63
C ASN A 8 -13.46 3.77 8.42
N GLU A 9 -12.42 4.59 8.52
CA GLU A 9 -11.42 4.74 7.45
C GLU A 9 -10.72 3.41 7.15
N LYS A 10 -10.35 2.65 8.19
CA LYS A 10 -9.77 1.31 8.03
C LYS A 10 -10.70 0.35 7.29
N LYS A 11 -12.00 0.36 7.63
CA LYS A 11 -13.02 -0.48 6.98
C LYS A 11 -13.24 -0.08 5.52
N GLU A 12 -13.33 1.21 5.24
CA GLU A 12 -13.47 1.72 3.88
C GLU A 12 -12.25 1.37 3.02
N PHE A 13 -11.05 1.50 3.58
CA PHE A 13 -9.82 1.06 2.94
C PHE A 13 -9.85 -0.43 2.60
N ILE A 14 -10.21 -1.31 3.54
CA ILE A 14 -10.31 -2.77 3.27
C ILE A 14 -11.30 -3.05 2.12
N ARG A 15 -12.46 -2.39 2.11
CA ARG A 15 -13.46 -2.54 1.04
C ARG A 15 -12.90 -2.09 -0.31
N TRP A 16 -12.30 -0.91 -0.34
CA TRP A 16 -11.66 -0.37 -1.55
C TRP A 16 -10.56 -1.31 -2.06
N PHE A 17 -9.73 -1.83 -1.17
CA PHE A 17 -8.62 -2.71 -1.48
C PHE A 17 -9.12 -4.05 -2.08
N LEU A 18 -10.08 -4.70 -1.42
CA LEU A 18 -10.64 -5.98 -1.88
C LEU A 18 -11.41 -5.86 -3.21
N ASN A 19 -11.99 -4.69 -3.50
CA ASN A 19 -12.68 -4.45 -4.77
C ASN A 19 -11.70 -4.20 -5.93
N ARG A 20 -10.50 -3.67 -5.65
CA ARG A 20 -9.55 -3.24 -6.68
C ARG A 20 -8.43 -4.26 -6.93
N TYR A 21 -8.06 -5.04 -5.92
CA TYR A 21 -6.91 -5.94 -5.98
C TYR A 21 -7.29 -7.37 -5.62
N GLN A 22 -6.64 -8.33 -6.30
CA GLN A 22 -6.79 -9.76 -6.01
C GLN A 22 -5.59 -10.27 -5.22
N LEU A 23 -5.85 -10.80 -4.03
CA LEU A 23 -4.85 -11.44 -3.17
C LEU A 23 -4.41 -12.79 -3.74
N LYS A 24 -3.13 -13.13 -3.62
CA LYS A 24 -2.57 -14.42 -4.07
C LYS A 24 -3.18 -15.63 -3.36
N ARG A 25 -3.68 -15.44 -2.14
CA ARG A 25 -4.33 -16.46 -1.31
C ARG A 25 -5.75 -16.00 -0.98
N ARG A 26 -6.72 -16.87 -1.21
CA ARG A 26 -8.15 -16.58 -0.94
C ARG A 26 -8.43 -16.46 0.55
N GLU A 27 -7.68 -17.18 1.39
CA GLU A 27 -7.84 -17.17 2.84
C GLU A 27 -7.54 -15.78 3.42
N CYS A 28 -6.65 -15.01 2.79
CA CYS A 28 -6.38 -13.62 3.16
C CYS A 28 -7.61 -12.73 3.01
N VAL A 29 -8.44 -12.96 1.98
CA VAL A 29 -9.72 -12.26 1.79
C VAL A 29 -10.66 -12.56 2.94
N TRP A 30 -10.68 -13.80 3.44
CA TRP A 30 -11.50 -14.17 4.59
C TRP A 30 -11.02 -13.53 5.88
N ILE A 31 -9.70 -13.46 6.09
CA ILE A 31 -9.13 -12.76 7.25
C ILE A 31 -9.54 -11.28 7.24
N LEU A 32 -9.37 -10.58 6.11
CA LEU A 32 -9.74 -9.17 5.99
C LEU A 32 -11.25 -8.93 6.18
N ASN A 33 -12.10 -9.78 5.59
CA ASN A 33 -13.55 -9.69 5.78
C ASN A 33 -13.97 -9.97 7.24
N TYR A 34 -13.31 -10.92 7.90
CA TYR A 34 -13.56 -11.22 9.31
C TYR A 34 -13.19 -10.05 10.21
N LEU A 35 -12.03 -9.42 9.98
CA LEU A 35 -11.60 -8.22 10.70
C LEU A 35 -12.61 -7.09 10.48
N MET A 36 -12.98 -6.81 9.23
CA MET A 36 -13.96 -5.77 8.87
C MET A 36 -15.34 -5.99 9.56
N SER A 37 -15.71 -7.24 9.81
CA SER A 37 -16.99 -7.60 10.45
C SER A 37 -17.00 -7.40 11.97
N HIS A 38 -15.83 -7.20 12.60
CA HIS A 38 -15.70 -7.07 14.05
C HIS A 38 -15.05 -5.74 14.43
N ASP A 39 -15.87 -4.77 14.82
CA ASP A 39 -15.43 -3.40 15.17
C ASP A 39 -14.41 -3.37 16.31
N GLN A 40 -14.53 -4.28 17.27
CA GLN A 40 -13.58 -4.39 18.38
C GLN A 40 -12.19 -4.84 17.90
N LEU A 41 -12.14 -5.75 16.91
CA LEU A 41 -10.88 -6.17 16.30
C LEU A 41 -10.28 -5.04 15.47
N MET A 42 -11.10 -4.33 14.69
CA MET A 42 -10.62 -3.23 13.85
C MET A 42 -9.95 -2.09 14.63
N LYS A 43 -10.31 -1.91 15.92
CA LYS A 43 -9.62 -0.95 16.80
C LYS A 43 -8.16 -1.32 17.07
N LYS A 44 -7.86 -2.62 17.06
CA LYS A 44 -6.55 -3.24 17.33
C LYS A 44 -5.79 -3.61 16.05
N VAL A 45 -6.39 -3.36 14.88
CA VAL A 45 -5.75 -3.58 13.59
C VAL A 45 -4.99 -2.32 13.22
N HIS A 46 -3.70 -2.45 12.95
CA HIS A 46 -2.82 -1.37 12.52
C HIS A 46 -2.27 -1.71 11.14
N PHE A 47 -2.45 -0.82 10.17
CA PHE A 47 -1.81 -0.98 8.87
C PHE A 47 -0.41 -0.37 8.93
N VAL A 48 0.61 -1.19 8.70
CA VAL A 48 2.01 -0.77 8.86
C VAL A 48 2.88 -1.30 7.73
N GLU A 49 4.01 -0.64 7.52
CA GLU A 49 5.11 -1.22 6.75
C GLU A 49 6.00 -2.08 7.65
N GLU A 50 6.71 -3.04 7.05
CA GLU A 50 7.67 -3.88 7.75
C GLU A 50 7.07 -4.62 8.97
N SER A 51 5.88 -5.22 8.77
CA SER A 51 5.15 -5.93 9.84
C SER A 51 5.90 -7.13 10.42
N GLN A 52 6.98 -7.58 9.77
CA GLN A 52 7.85 -8.66 10.25
C GLN A 52 8.52 -8.38 11.61
N TYR A 53 8.66 -7.11 11.99
CA TYR A 53 9.19 -6.72 13.30
C TYR A 53 8.12 -6.64 14.40
N CYS A 54 6.84 -6.73 14.03
CA CYS A 54 5.75 -6.63 14.97
C CYS A 54 5.53 -7.96 15.71
N PRO A 55 5.06 -7.94 16.97
CA PRO A 55 4.79 -9.15 17.75
C PRO A 55 3.72 -10.03 17.08
N ARG A 56 2.76 -9.42 16.38
CA ARG A 56 1.75 -10.08 15.54
C ARG A 56 1.67 -9.43 14.16
N GLY A 57 2.63 -9.78 13.32
CA GLY A 57 2.75 -9.28 11.95
C GLY A 57 2.03 -10.15 10.95
N LEU A 58 1.29 -9.54 10.03
CA LEU A 58 0.55 -10.22 8.98
C LEU A 58 0.91 -9.61 7.63
N VAL A 59 1.59 -10.38 6.78
CA VAL A 59 1.97 -9.96 5.44
C VAL A 59 1.06 -10.65 4.44
N MET A 60 0.40 -9.87 3.59
CA MET A 60 -0.47 -10.36 2.51
C MET A 60 -0.08 -9.70 1.20
N SER A 61 0.06 -10.50 0.14
CA SER A 61 0.47 -9.99 -1.17
C SER A 61 -0.57 -10.26 -2.26
N THR A 62 -0.70 -9.31 -3.17
CA THR A 62 -1.57 -9.41 -4.35
C THR A 62 -0.86 -10.05 -5.53
N HIS A 63 -1.61 -10.51 -6.54
CA HIS A 63 -1.03 -11.10 -7.76
C HIS A 63 -0.17 -10.12 -8.56
N CYS A 64 -0.27 -8.82 -8.28
CA CYS A 64 0.43 -7.77 -9.01
C CYS A 64 1.89 -7.54 -8.56
N VAL A 65 2.36 -8.26 -7.54
CA VAL A 65 3.71 -8.15 -6.98
C VAL A 65 4.34 -9.54 -6.87
N GLU A 66 5.66 -9.63 -6.84
CA GLU A 66 6.37 -10.92 -6.74
C GLU A 66 6.47 -11.46 -5.31
N ASP A 67 6.13 -10.64 -4.30
CA ASP A 67 6.18 -10.98 -2.87
C ASP A 67 5.45 -12.26 -2.49
N VAL A 68 5.89 -12.85 -1.37
CA VAL A 68 5.26 -14.05 -0.81
C VAL A 68 3.77 -13.86 -0.56
N PRO A 69 2.92 -14.86 -0.87
CA PRO A 69 1.46 -14.68 -0.79
C PRO A 69 0.94 -14.33 0.61
N PHE A 70 1.51 -14.97 1.63
CA PHE A 70 1.07 -14.84 3.01
C PHE A 70 2.20 -15.20 3.98
N ARG A 71 2.37 -14.40 5.03
CA ARG A 71 3.14 -14.77 6.22
C ARG A 71 2.44 -14.23 7.46
N PHE A 72 2.48 -15.00 8.52
CA PHE A 72 2.06 -14.58 9.85
C PHE A 72 3.23 -14.77 10.82
N TYR A 73 3.57 -13.69 11.50
CA TYR A 73 4.61 -13.61 12.52
C TYR A 73 3.91 -13.51 13.86
N LYS A 74 4.20 -14.46 14.75
CA LYS A 74 3.75 -14.45 16.14
C LYS A 74 4.97 -14.67 17.03
N GLU A 75 5.46 -13.59 17.60
CA GLU A 75 6.70 -13.57 18.39
C GLU A 75 7.86 -14.26 17.65
N ASN A 76 8.28 -15.44 18.10
CA ASN A 76 9.37 -16.21 17.50
C ASN A 76 8.93 -17.20 16.42
N ILE A 77 7.63 -17.32 16.17
CA ILE A 77 7.07 -18.28 15.22
C ILE A 77 6.66 -17.55 13.95
N MET A 78 7.17 -18.01 12.82
CA MET A 78 6.69 -17.60 11.50
C MET A 78 5.95 -18.78 10.86
N THR A 79 4.73 -18.54 10.39
CA THR A 79 3.95 -19.51 9.62
C THR A 79 3.50 -18.94 8.29
N THR A 80 3.45 -19.81 7.28
CA THR A 80 2.89 -19.53 5.94
C THR A 80 1.49 -20.11 5.76
N ASP A 81 0.98 -20.81 6.78
CA ASP A 81 -0.35 -21.41 6.80
C ASP A 81 -1.39 -20.36 7.21
N ALA A 82 -2.16 -19.89 6.23
CA ALA A 82 -3.20 -18.89 6.43
C ALA A 82 -4.38 -19.41 7.25
N GLU A 83 -4.70 -20.71 7.18
CA GLU A 83 -5.83 -21.29 7.92
C GLU A 83 -5.54 -21.36 9.42
N LYS A 84 -4.34 -21.84 9.78
CA LYS A 84 -3.88 -21.85 11.18
C LYS A 84 -3.78 -20.43 11.74
N SER A 85 -3.25 -19.50 10.95
CA SER A 85 -3.16 -18.09 11.35
C SER A 85 -4.54 -17.48 11.56
N PHE A 86 -5.50 -17.79 10.68
CA PHE A 86 -6.87 -17.33 10.83
C PHE A 86 -7.54 -17.92 12.09
N HIS A 87 -7.28 -19.18 12.41
CA HIS A 87 -7.76 -19.79 13.65
C HIS A 87 -7.18 -19.10 14.90
N ASP A 88 -5.87 -18.79 14.90
CA ASP A 88 -5.22 -18.06 15.99
C ASP A 88 -5.81 -16.66 16.19
N ILE A 89 -6.02 -15.91 15.10
CA ILE A 89 -6.64 -14.57 15.14
C ILE A 89 -8.07 -14.63 15.71
N ARG A 90 -8.80 -15.71 15.44
CA ARG A 90 -10.17 -15.89 15.97
C ARG A 90 -10.19 -16.19 17.47
N LEU A 91 -9.16 -16.84 18.00
CA LEU A 91 -9.02 -17.15 19.42
C LEU A 91 -8.48 -15.96 20.21
N ASN A 92 -7.45 -15.30 19.69
CA ASN A 92 -6.73 -14.20 20.36
C ASN A 92 -7.20 -12.84 19.85
N LYS A 93 -8.46 -12.49 20.20
CA LYS A 93 -9.12 -11.25 19.76
C LYS A 93 -8.63 -10.00 20.48
N ASP A 94 -7.96 -10.18 21.61
CA ASP A 94 -7.60 -9.08 22.48
C ASP A 94 -6.23 -8.45 22.21
N GLU A 95 -5.47 -9.02 21.29
CA GLU A 95 -4.12 -8.57 20.95
C GLU A 95 -4.12 -7.73 19.67
N ASP A 96 -3.19 -6.78 19.59
CA ASP A 96 -2.98 -5.94 18.41
C ASP A 96 -2.49 -6.75 17.21
N ILE A 97 -2.93 -6.38 16.01
CA ILE A 97 -2.62 -7.06 14.76
C ILE A 97 -2.06 -6.03 13.78
N TYR A 98 -0.85 -6.29 13.30
CA TYR A 98 -0.14 -5.41 12.38
C TYR A 98 -0.20 -6.00 10.97
N ILE A 99 -0.83 -5.29 10.04
CA ILE A 99 -1.09 -5.80 8.68
C ILE A 99 -0.29 -4.99 7.67
N GLN A 100 0.49 -5.72 6.87
CA GLN A 100 1.17 -5.21 5.70
C GLN A 100 0.53 -5.79 4.43
N LEU A 101 0.18 -4.90 3.50
CA LEU A 101 -0.42 -5.25 2.21
C LEU A 101 0.55 -4.90 1.08
N ASN A 102 1.02 -5.91 0.35
CA ASN A 102 1.89 -5.72 -0.80
C ASN A 102 1.06 -5.74 -2.08
N PHE A 103 0.96 -4.59 -2.73
CA PHE A 103 0.20 -4.42 -3.97
C PHE A 103 0.78 -3.34 -4.88
N SER A 104 0.47 -3.44 -6.16
CA SER A 104 0.96 -2.46 -7.14
C SER A 104 0.36 -1.08 -6.87
N LYS A 105 1.21 -0.05 -6.95
CA LYS A 105 0.83 1.36 -6.69
C LYS A 105 0.42 1.65 -5.24
N ALA A 106 0.94 0.90 -4.27
CA ALA A 106 0.74 1.19 -2.84
C ALA A 106 1.09 2.66 -2.51
N ASN A 107 2.26 3.13 -2.95
CA ASN A 107 2.75 4.49 -2.70
C ASN A 107 1.87 5.57 -3.37
N SER A 108 1.22 5.26 -4.49
CA SER A 108 0.37 6.23 -5.23
C SER A 108 -1.07 6.27 -4.72
N SER A 109 -1.45 5.46 -3.74
CA SER A 109 -2.81 5.37 -3.25
C SER A 109 -3.03 6.24 -2.01
N TYR A 110 -3.81 7.32 -2.16
CA TYR A 110 -4.16 8.16 -1.01
C TYR A 110 -4.91 7.36 0.07
N GLN A 111 -5.74 6.38 -0.32
CA GLN A 111 -6.49 5.57 0.63
C GLN A 111 -5.58 4.74 1.53
N PHE A 112 -4.45 4.27 0.99
CA PHE A 112 -3.48 3.50 1.77
C PHE A 112 -2.64 4.41 2.67
N ALA A 113 -2.15 5.53 2.13
CA ALA A 113 -1.41 6.52 2.91
C ALA A 113 -2.22 7.09 4.08
N ALA A 114 -3.54 7.22 3.93
CA ALA A 114 -4.43 7.72 4.98
C ALA A 114 -4.63 6.76 6.16
N VAL A 115 -4.47 5.45 5.94
CA VAL A 115 -4.63 4.43 7.00
C VAL A 115 -3.32 3.89 7.53
N LEU A 116 -2.20 4.29 6.93
CA LEU A 116 -0.86 3.84 7.32
C LEU A 116 -0.50 4.43 8.69
N GLU A 117 -0.04 3.56 9.58
CA GLU A 117 0.38 3.90 10.94
C GLU A 117 1.88 3.66 11.11
N GLU A 118 2.49 4.44 11.99
CA GLU A 118 3.90 4.24 12.34
C GLU A 118 4.09 2.90 13.04
N ASN A 119 5.08 2.12 12.61
CA ASN A 119 5.41 0.84 13.22
C ASN A 119 6.36 1.06 14.43
N PRO A 120 5.89 0.87 15.68
CA PRO A 120 6.68 1.15 16.87
C PRO A 120 7.78 0.11 17.12
N PHE A 121 7.72 -1.05 16.45
CA PHE A 121 8.67 -2.15 16.60
C PHE A 121 9.82 -2.08 15.60
N MET A 122 9.81 -1.09 14.71
CA MET A 122 10.93 -0.87 13.80
C MET A 122 12.21 -0.59 14.60
N PRO A 123 13.33 -1.29 14.30
CA PRO A 123 14.58 -1.01 14.96
C PRO A 123 15.00 0.45 14.71
N LYS A 124 15.32 1.17 15.79
CA LYS A 124 15.63 2.62 15.73
C LYS A 124 16.78 3.00 14.80
N TYR A 125 17.66 2.06 14.45
CA TYR A 125 18.72 2.26 13.47
C TYR A 125 18.22 2.30 12.01
N LEU A 126 17.02 1.79 11.73
CA LEU A 126 16.34 1.89 10.42
C LEU A 126 15.43 3.13 10.35
N LEU A 127 14.93 3.62 11.50
CA LEU A 127 14.08 4.80 11.64
C LEU A 127 14.80 6.16 11.42
N ILE A 128 16.06 6.15 10.96
CA ILE A 128 16.82 7.39 10.75
C ILE A 128 16.39 8.03 9.43
N ASN A 129 15.29 8.80 9.51
CA ASN A 129 15.03 10.18 9.06
C ASN A 129 15.53 10.72 7.70
N GLU A 130 16.33 9.99 6.92
CA GLU A 130 16.75 10.39 5.56
C GLU A 130 16.01 9.60 4.48
N LYS A 131 15.71 8.31 4.72
CA LYS A 131 15.00 7.48 3.74
C LYS A 131 13.55 7.90 3.55
N ASP A 132 12.81 8.24 4.61
CA ASP A 132 11.41 8.66 4.47
C ASP A 132 11.30 10.00 3.74
N ARG A 133 12.24 10.91 3.99
CA ARG A 133 12.35 12.17 3.25
C ARG A 133 12.69 11.91 1.78
N MET A 134 13.66 11.04 1.50
CA MET A 134 14.03 10.67 0.14
C MET A 134 12.92 9.95 -0.59
N VAL A 135 12.18 9.03 0.06
CA VAL A 135 11.05 8.32 -0.54
C VAL A 135 9.90 9.28 -0.81
N ALA A 136 9.62 10.23 0.08
CA ALA A 136 8.62 11.27 -0.17
C ALA A 136 9.03 12.22 -1.31
N GLU A 137 10.30 12.65 -1.35
CA GLU A 137 10.86 13.48 -2.42
C GLU A 137 10.83 12.73 -3.76
N GLN A 138 11.26 11.47 -3.78
CA GLN A 138 11.29 10.62 -4.97
C GLN A 138 9.88 10.26 -5.45
N PHE A 139 8.94 10.01 -4.54
CA PHE A 139 7.54 9.80 -4.87
C PHE A 139 6.89 11.05 -5.49
N LEU A 140 7.17 12.22 -4.92
CA LEU A 140 6.70 13.50 -5.47
C LEU A 140 7.27 13.73 -6.87
N GLU A 141 8.56 13.46 -7.03
CA GLU A 141 9.28 13.64 -8.29
C GLU A 141 8.77 12.67 -9.36
N ASP A 142 8.62 11.39 -9.05
CA ASP A 142 8.06 10.37 -9.94
C ASP A 142 6.61 10.70 -10.35
N SER A 143 5.81 11.16 -9.39
CA SER A 143 4.41 11.55 -9.65
C SER A 143 4.33 12.78 -10.55
N LEU A 144 5.19 13.78 -10.33
CA LEU A 144 5.26 14.98 -11.16
C LEU A 144 5.77 14.66 -12.56
N GLN A 145 6.79 13.81 -12.69
CA GLN A 145 7.34 13.38 -13.97
C GLN A 145 6.29 12.61 -14.78
N THR A 146 5.62 11.64 -14.14
CA THR A 146 4.55 10.86 -14.78
C THR A 146 3.41 11.76 -15.25
N PHE A 147 2.97 12.69 -14.39
CA PHE A 147 1.91 13.63 -14.74
C PHE A 147 2.30 14.58 -15.89
N ARG A 148 3.54 15.09 -15.91
CA ARG A 148 4.05 15.92 -17.01
C ARG A 148 4.12 15.15 -18.32
N LYS A 149 4.62 13.90 -18.27
CA LYS A 149 4.71 13.03 -19.43
C LYS A 149 3.33 12.73 -20.01
N ASP A 150 2.37 12.35 -19.18
CA ASP A 150 1.00 12.08 -19.62
C ASP A 150 0.32 13.32 -20.23
N ARG A 151 0.59 14.51 -19.67
CA ARG A 151 0.07 15.77 -20.20
C ARG A 151 0.68 16.10 -21.56
N LEU A 152 2.00 15.91 -21.73
CA LEU A 152 2.68 16.13 -23.00
C LEU A 152 2.20 15.17 -24.08
N LEU A 153 2.08 13.87 -23.75
CA LEU A 153 1.56 12.86 -24.69
C LEU A 153 0.15 13.23 -25.17
N LYS A 154 -0.76 13.60 -24.24
CA LYS A 154 -2.10 14.08 -24.63
C LYS A 154 -2.07 15.31 -25.53
N ALA A 155 -1.16 16.26 -25.28
CA ALA A 155 -1.03 17.45 -26.11
C ALA A 155 -0.43 17.14 -27.50
N ILE A 156 0.47 16.17 -27.58
CA ILE A 156 1.04 15.67 -28.84
C ILE A 156 -0.05 14.99 -29.67
N ASP A 157 -0.87 14.13 -29.05
CA ASP A 157 -2.01 13.48 -29.72
C ASP A 157 -3.00 14.52 -30.26
N GLN A 158 -3.32 15.55 -29.46
CA GLN A 158 -4.17 16.67 -29.91
C GLN A 158 -3.54 17.46 -31.08
N ALA A 159 -2.22 17.66 -31.07
CA ALA A 159 -1.53 18.33 -32.17
C ALA A 159 -1.53 17.49 -33.46
N LEU A 160 -1.48 16.16 -33.35
CA LEU A 160 -1.64 15.25 -34.48
C LEU A 160 -3.06 15.29 -35.03
N ASP A 161 -4.08 15.21 -34.16
CA ASP A 161 -5.50 15.26 -34.55
C ASP A 161 -5.86 16.57 -35.27
N THR A 162 -5.27 17.69 -34.86
CA THR A 162 -5.50 19.01 -35.44
C THR A 162 -4.56 19.33 -36.61
N GLY A 163 -3.59 18.45 -36.90
CA GLY A 163 -2.60 18.66 -37.96
C GLY A 163 -1.59 19.78 -37.68
N ASP A 164 -1.44 20.23 -36.43
CA ASP A 164 -0.50 21.29 -36.05
C ASP A 164 0.93 20.75 -35.92
N LYS A 165 1.62 20.75 -37.05
CA LYS A 165 3.02 20.32 -37.17
C LYS A 165 4.00 21.16 -36.34
N LYS A 166 3.66 22.42 -36.01
CA LYS A 166 4.54 23.27 -35.18
C LYS A 166 4.40 22.89 -33.71
N ALA A 167 3.17 22.73 -33.23
CA ALA A 167 2.89 22.29 -31.87
C ALA A 167 3.46 20.90 -31.60
N PHE A 168 3.27 19.96 -32.53
CA PHE A 168 3.84 18.60 -32.44
C PHE A 168 5.36 18.64 -32.25
N ASN A 169 6.10 19.30 -33.13
CA ASN A 169 7.56 19.36 -33.05
C ASN A 169 8.06 20.02 -31.76
N LYS A 170 7.32 21.00 -31.20
CA LYS A 170 7.68 21.66 -29.95
C LYS A 170 7.46 20.74 -28.75
N LEU A 171 6.29 20.09 -28.68
CA LEU A 171 5.91 19.20 -27.57
C LEU A 171 6.75 17.91 -27.58
N THR A 172 7.10 17.37 -28.74
CA THR A 172 8.00 16.20 -28.85
C THR A 172 9.42 16.55 -28.40
N LYS A 173 9.92 17.76 -28.69
CA LYS A 173 11.21 18.21 -28.16
C LYS A 173 11.20 18.33 -26.63
N GLU A 174 10.11 18.85 -26.09
CA GLU A 174 9.92 18.99 -24.64
C GLU A 174 9.85 17.62 -23.96
N LEU A 175 9.13 16.66 -24.55
CA LEU A 175 9.08 15.26 -24.10
C LEU A 175 10.47 14.61 -24.13
N ASN A 176 11.22 14.77 -25.22
CA ASN A 176 12.57 14.19 -25.34
C ASN A 176 13.56 14.80 -24.34
N SER A 177 13.34 16.02 -23.86
CA SER A 177 14.19 16.65 -22.83
C SER A 177 13.87 16.21 -21.40
N LEU A 178 12.74 15.52 -21.19
CA LEU A 178 12.30 14.97 -19.90
C LEU A 178 12.75 13.50 -19.70
N THR A 179 13.34 12.88 -20.72
CA THR A 179 13.87 11.50 -20.72
C THR A 179 15.38 11.51 -20.69
#